data_AF-A0A3D1DZY1-F1
#
_entry.id   AF-A0A3D1DZY1-F1
#
_cell.length_a   1.000
_cell.length_b   1.000
_cell.length_c   1.000
_cell.angle_alpha   90.00
_cell.angle_beta   90.00
_cell.angle_gamma   90.00
#
_symmetry.space_group_name_H-M   'P 1'
#
loop_
_entity.id
_entity.type
_entity.pdbx_description
1 polymer ?
#
loop_
_entity_poly.entity_id
_entity_poly.type
_entity_poly.pdbx_seq_one_letter_code
_entity_poly.pdbx_strand_id
1 'polypeptide(L)'
;ADAAASMTAASGFLVEEMASPPVAELLLGVQRDPVYGATLTIGAGGTAAELLRDVVTLVLPVDAGQIRAAIDRLTLAPLLHGYRGRPASDIDAAVDVAVRLTGMLDEIPDSGPAIDEIEINPLMLGQAGAIAVDAVIWMRDTARDEP
;
A
#
# COMPACT_ATOMS: atom_id res chain seq x y z
N ALA A 1 -7.66 -5.34 -29.28
CA ALA A 1 -8.00 -4.23 -30.18
C ALA A 1 -9.47 -3.80 -30.00
N ASP A 2 -10.44 -4.72 -29.98
CA ASP A 2 -11.87 -4.37 -29.90
C ASP A 2 -12.36 -3.81 -28.55
N ALA A 3 -11.81 -4.24 -27.42
CA ALA A 3 -12.29 -3.79 -26.10
C ALA A 3 -12.02 -2.30 -25.83
N ALA A 4 -10.89 -1.75 -26.31
CA ALA A 4 -10.61 -0.33 -26.16
C ALA A 4 -11.50 0.53 -27.09
N ALA A 5 -11.83 0.02 -28.27
CA ALA A 5 -12.67 0.70 -29.25
C ALA A 5 -14.14 0.85 -28.79
N SER A 6 -14.60 0.00 -27.86
CA SER A 6 -15.96 0.08 -27.29
C SER A 6 -16.08 0.99 -26.06
N MET A 7 -14.97 1.49 -25.50
CA MET A 7 -14.97 2.36 -24.32
C MET A 7 -15.04 3.85 -24.71
N THR A 8 -16.21 4.30 -25.14
CA THR A 8 -16.44 5.67 -25.64
C THR A 8 -16.41 6.77 -24.58
N ALA A 9 -16.46 6.42 -23.30
CA ALA A 9 -16.42 7.35 -22.18
C ALA A 9 -15.00 7.60 -21.62
N ALA A 10 -14.00 6.82 -22.05
CA ALA A 10 -12.62 6.98 -21.57
C ALA A 10 -11.94 8.19 -22.23
N SER A 11 -11.26 9.03 -21.45
CA SER A 11 -10.45 10.14 -21.98
C SER A 11 -9.06 9.68 -22.47
N GLY A 12 -8.67 8.44 -22.15
CA GLY A 12 -7.40 7.85 -22.54
C GLY A 12 -7.24 6.45 -21.93
N PHE A 13 -6.11 5.80 -22.24
CA PHE A 13 -5.74 4.49 -21.73
C PHE A 13 -4.33 4.54 -21.14
N LEU A 14 -4.15 3.91 -19.98
CA LEU A 14 -2.85 3.65 -19.39
C LEU A 14 -2.36 2.28 -19.89
N VAL A 15 -1.13 2.24 -20.44
CA VAL A 15 -0.50 1.01 -20.92
C VAL A 15 0.71 0.74 -20.05
N GLU A 16 0.69 -0.40 -19.37
CA GLU A 16 1.70 -0.77 -18.38
C GLU A 16 2.32 -2.13 -18.71
N GLU A 17 3.51 -2.36 -18.18
CA GLU A 17 4.12 -3.68 -18.18
C GLU A 17 3.30 -4.62 -17.30
N MET A 18 3.12 -5.86 -17.75
CA MET A 18 2.49 -6.90 -16.92
C MET A 18 3.49 -7.38 -15.87
N ALA A 19 3.23 -7.07 -14.60
CA ALA A 19 4.06 -7.52 -13.48
C ALA A 19 4.20 -9.06 -13.47
N SER A 20 5.39 -9.54 -13.13
CA SER A 20 5.63 -10.96 -12.91
C SER A 20 4.83 -11.45 -11.69
N PRO A 21 4.44 -12.74 -11.65
CA PRO A 21 3.71 -13.28 -10.49
C PRO A 21 4.49 -13.07 -9.18
N PRO A 22 3.85 -12.52 -8.14
CA PRO A 22 4.52 -12.30 -6.86
C PRO A 22 4.71 -13.58 -6.06
N VAL A 23 5.60 -13.52 -5.07
CA VAL A 23 5.67 -14.49 -3.98
C VAL A 23 4.46 -14.32 -3.06
N ALA A 24 4.15 -13.08 -2.70
CA ALA A 24 3.03 -12.69 -1.87
C ALA A 24 2.59 -11.24 -2.18
N GLU A 25 1.42 -10.86 -1.70
CA GLU A 25 0.86 -9.53 -1.87
C GLU A 25 0.60 -8.92 -0.49
N LEU A 26 0.75 -7.59 -0.39
CA LEU A 26 0.36 -6.80 0.77
C LEU A 26 -0.56 -5.65 0.34
N LEU A 27 -1.35 -5.16 1.29
CA LEU A 27 -1.97 -3.84 1.24
C LEU A 27 -1.18 -2.93 2.18
N LEU A 28 -0.85 -1.72 1.71
CA LEU A 28 -0.28 -0.66 2.55
C LEU A 28 -1.14 0.59 2.41
N GLY A 29 -1.66 1.11 3.52
CA GLY A 29 -2.45 2.34 3.54
C GLY A 29 -1.88 3.32 4.56
N VAL A 30 -1.71 4.59 4.19
CA VAL A 30 -1.44 5.68 5.13
C VAL A 30 -2.56 6.69 5.06
N GLN A 31 -3.09 7.11 6.20
CA GLN A 31 -4.21 8.06 6.24
C GLN A 31 -4.18 8.92 7.51
N ARG A 32 -4.83 10.08 7.46
CA ARG A 32 -5.14 10.89 8.64
C ARG A 32 -6.48 10.47 9.23
N ASP A 33 -6.45 9.71 10.33
CA ASP A 33 -7.64 9.39 11.10
C ASP A 33 -8.02 10.59 12.01
N PRO A 34 -9.29 11.01 12.05
CA PRO A 34 -9.74 12.15 12.87
C PRO A 34 -9.57 11.96 14.39
N VAL A 35 -9.48 10.72 14.87
CA VAL A 35 -9.40 10.36 16.29
C VAL A 35 -7.96 10.08 16.70
N TYR A 36 -7.23 9.30 15.92
CA TYR A 36 -5.90 8.81 16.25
C TYR A 36 -4.76 9.62 15.59
N GLY A 37 -5.08 10.52 14.68
CA GLY A 37 -4.09 11.19 13.84
C GLY A 37 -3.61 10.30 12.70
N ALA A 38 -2.37 10.46 12.26
CA ALA A 38 -1.86 9.71 11.13
C ALA A 38 -1.64 8.23 11.47
N THR A 39 -2.04 7.33 10.58
CA THR A 39 -1.93 5.87 10.77
C THR A 39 -1.35 5.18 9.53
N LEU A 40 -0.69 4.04 9.75
CA LEU A 40 -0.24 3.10 8.72
C LEU A 40 -0.98 1.77 8.93
N THR A 41 -1.75 1.35 7.93
CA THR A 41 -2.39 0.04 7.85
C THR A 41 -1.57 -0.88 6.95
N ILE A 42 -1.31 -2.09 7.43
CA ILE A 42 -0.59 -3.14 6.71
C ILE A 42 -1.48 -4.36 6.69
N GLY A 43 -1.81 -4.87 5.51
CA GLY A 43 -2.63 -6.06 5.33
C GLY A 43 -1.95 -7.11 4.48
N ALA A 44 -2.23 -8.38 4.71
CA ALA A 44 -1.94 -9.41 3.72
C ALA A 44 -2.90 -9.27 2.52
N GLY A 45 -2.43 -9.58 1.32
CA GLY A 45 -3.23 -9.59 0.09
C GLY A 45 -3.78 -10.98 -0.27
N GLY A 46 -4.71 -10.99 -1.22
CA GLY A 46 -5.33 -12.20 -1.75
C GLY A 46 -6.54 -12.70 -0.95
N THR A 47 -7.26 -13.67 -1.52
CA THR A 47 -8.59 -14.09 -1.06
C THR A 47 -8.62 -14.65 0.36
N ALA A 48 -7.55 -15.34 0.79
CA ALA A 48 -7.43 -15.83 2.16
C ALA A 48 -7.30 -14.67 3.17
N ALA A 49 -6.59 -13.60 2.80
CA ALA A 49 -6.42 -12.43 3.65
C ALA A 49 -7.72 -11.65 3.81
N GLU A 50 -8.52 -11.52 2.73
CA GLU A 50 -9.86 -10.92 2.78
C GLU A 50 -10.79 -11.66 3.76
N LEU A 51 -10.78 -12.99 3.71
CA LEU A 51 -11.59 -13.83 4.59
C LEU A 51 -11.17 -13.68 6.06
N LEU A 52 -9.87 -13.59 6.31
CA LEU A 52 -9.31 -13.48 7.66
C LEU A 52 -9.31 -12.04 8.20
N ARG A 53 -9.51 -11.04 7.32
CA ARG A 53 -9.29 -9.62 7.62
C ARG A 53 -7.92 -9.40 8.23
N ASP A 54 -6.91 -9.96 7.57
CA ASP A 54 -5.55 -10.04 8.10
C ASP A 54 -4.83 -8.70 7.95
N VAL A 55 -5.06 -7.80 8.90
CA VAL A 55 -4.55 -6.43 8.92
C VAL A 55 -4.00 -6.04 10.29
N VAL A 56 -3.00 -5.17 10.28
CA VAL A 56 -2.43 -4.51 11.46
C VAL A 56 -2.34 -3.02 11.18
N THR A 57 -2.85 -2.21 12.11
CA THR A 57 -2.74 -0.74 12.04
C THR A 57 -1.77 -0.24 13.10
N LEU A 58 -0.95 0.73 12.71
CA LEU A 58 0.00 1.44 13.55
C LEU A 58 -0.36 2.92 13.58
N VAL A 59 -0.27 3.54 14.75
CA VAL A 59 -0.36 5.00 14.90
C VAL A 59 1.02 5.60 14.69
N LEU A 60 1.14 6.61 13.84
CA LEU A 60 2.39 7.28 13.52
C LEU A 60 2.80 8.27 14.62
N PRO A 61 4.12 8.57 14.77
CA PRO A 61 5.24 8.06 13.98
C PRO A 61 5.66 6.63 14.37
N VAL A 62 6.20 5.90 13.39
CA VAL A 62 6.80 4.56 13.60
C VAL A 62 8.13 4.42 12.88
N ASP A 63 9.00 3.58 13.41
CA ASP A 63 10.26 3.21 12.77
C ASP A 63 10.14 1.93 11.92
N ALA A 64 11.16 1.66 11.09
CA ALA A 64 11.22 0.49 10.23
C ALA A 64 11.11 -0.84 11.00
N GLY A 65 11.62 -0.91 12.23
CA GLY A 65 11.53 -2.10 13.08
C GLY A 65 10.11 -2.38 13.55
N GLN A 66 9.35 -1.33 13.90
CA GLN A 66 7.94 -1.43 14.25
C GLN A 66 7.08 -1.87 13.04
N ILE A 67 7.40 -1.38 11.84
CA ILE A 67 6.74 -1.80 10.59
C ILE A 67 7.05 -3.27 10.30
N ARG A 68 8.32 -3.68 10.37
CA ARG A 68 8.74 -5.08 10.20
C ARG A 68 8.00 -6.00 11.18
N ALA A 69 7.94 -5.62 12.45
CA ALA A 69 7.21 -6.35 13.47
C ALA A 69 5.68 -6.36 13.25
N ALA A 70 5.09 -5.35 12.61
CA ALA A 70 3.70 -5.37 12.21
C ALA A 70 3.45 -6.35 11.06
N ILE A 71 4.32 -6.39 10.06
CA ILE A 71 4.26 -7.40 8.99
C ILE A 71 4.36 -8.81 9.58
N ASP A 72 5.26 -9.04 10.55
CA ASP A 72 5.40 -10.34 11.22
C ASP A 72 4.20 -10.76 12.07
N ARG A 73 3.34 -9.80 12.46
CA ARG A 73 2.12 -10.07 13.24
C ARG A 73 0.93 -10.47 12.38
N LEU A 74 1.02 -10.35 11.06
CA LEU A 74 -0.01 -10.83 10.15
C LEU A 74 -0.18 -12.35 10.33
N THR A 75 -1.43 -12.80 10.32
CA THR A 75 -1.82 -14.21 10.39
C THR A 75 -1.17 -15.00 9.25
N LEU A 76 -1.05 -14.40 8.07
CA LEU A 76 -0.45 -14.97 6.87
C LEU A 76 1.04 -14.63 6.71
N ALA A 77 1.69 -14.00 7.71
CA ALA A 77 3.13 -13.74 7.70
C ALA A 77 4.00 -14.96 7.35
N PRO A 78 3.68 -16.21 7.73
CA PRO A 78 4.45 -17.37 7.31
C PRO A 78 4.55 -17.55 5.78
N LEU A 79 3.59 -17.03 5.01
CA LEU A 79 3.66 -17.07 3.54
C LEU A 79 4.68 -16.08 2.98
N LEU A 80 4.93 -14.97 3.70
CA LEU A 80 5.94 -13.96 3.35
C LEU A 80 7.35 -14.50 3.58
N HIS A 81 7.54 -15.36 4.58
CA HIS A 81 8.85 -15.97 4.91
C HIS A 81 9.17 -17.24 4.13
N GLY A 82 8.30 -17.64 3.20
CA GLY A 82 8.40 -18.89 2.46
C GLY A 82 7.73 -20.06 3.18
N TYR A 83 6.87 -20.76 2.46
CA TYR A 83 6.07 -21.87 3.00
C TYR A 83 5.95 -23.02 2.01
N ARG A 84 6.11 -24.26 2.49
CA ARG A 84 6.01 -25.50 1.69
C ARG A 84 6.80 -25.47 0.37
N GLY A 85 8.07 -25.06 0.44
CA GLY A 85 8.96 -25.03 -0.71
C GLY A 85 8.80 -23.82 -1.64
N ARG A 86 7.88 -22.88 -1.32
CA ARG A 86 7.85 -21.56 -1.94
C ARG A 86 8.96 -20.67 -1.34
N PRO A 87 9.60 -19.80 -2.16
CA PRO A 87 10.61 -18.88 -1.66
C PRO A 87 10.01 -17.83 -0.72
N ALA A 88 10.87 -17.17 0.06
CA ALA A 88 10.49 -16.00 0.84
C ALA A 88 10.36 -14.77 -0.08
N SER A 89 9.50 -13.83 0.33
CA SER A 89 9.41 -12.51 -0.28
C SER A 89 10.47 -11.56 0.29
N ASP A 90 10.80 -10.52 -0.47
CA ASP A 90 11.64 -9.42 -0.01
C ASP A 90 10.84 -8.49 0.92
N ILE A 91 10.89 -8.80 2.22
CA ILE A 91 10.14 -8.04 3.22
C ILE A 91 10.81 -6.70 3.51
N ASP A 92 12.13 -6.59 3.35
CA ASP A 92 12.83 -5.33 3.55
C ASP A 92 12.38 -4.29 2.51
N ALA A 93 12.15 -4.72 1.26
CA ALA A 93 11.53 -3.87 0.25
C ALA A 93 10.12 -3.39 0.65
N ALA A 94 9.31 -4.23 1.29
CA ALA A 94 7.99 -3.84 1.78
C ALA A 94 8.08 -2.79 2.91
N VAL A 95 9.04 -2.98 3.83
CA VAL A 95 9.31 -2.03 4.92
C VAL A 95 9.76 -0.69 4.34
N ASP A 96 10.67 -0.69 3.36
CA ASP A 96 11.15 0.53 2.70
C ASP A 96 10.01 1.30 2.02
N VAL A 97 9.09 0.61 1.34
CA VAL A 97 7.89 1.23 0.74
C VAL A 97 7.01 1.84 1.83
N ALA A 98 6.74 1.10 2.91
CA ALA A 98 5.92 1.59 4.02
C ALA A 98 6.53 2.83 4.71
N VAL A 99 7.85 2.84 4.97
CA VAL A 99 8.55 4.02 5.51
C VAL A 99 8.38 5.22 4.58
N ARG A 100 8.57 5.04 3.27
CA ARG A 100 8.41 6.13 2.30
C ARG A 100 6.97 6.64 2.26
N LEU A 101 5.98 5.77 2.28
CA LEU A 101 4.56 6.14 2.35
C LEU A 101 4.27 7.00 3.59
N THR A 102 4.76 6.60 4.77
CA THR A 102 4.55 7.40 5.99
C THR A 102 5.16 8.79 5.87
N GLY A 103 6.32 8.92 5.22
CA GLY A 103 6.95 10.22 4.96
C GLY A 103 6.19 11.10 3.97
N MET A 104 5.56 10.52 2.95
CA MET A 104 4.76 11.27 1.97
C MET A 104 3.55 11.96 2.60
N LEU A 105 2.96 11.37 3.65
CA LEU A 105 1.85 11.98 4.36
C LEU A 105 2.29 13.26 5.10
N ASP A 106 3.53 13.32 5.58
CA ASP A 106 4.10 14.47 6.29
C ASP A 106 4.53 15.61 5.36
N GLU A 107 4.53 15.41 4.03
CA GLU A 107 4.82 16.46 3.06
C GLU A 107 3.70 17.50 3.06
N ILE A 108 3.99 18.69 3.59
CA ILE A 108 3.08 19.85 3.56
C ILE A 108 3.43 20.70 2.33
N PRO A 109 2.55 20.78 1.32
CA PRO A 109 2.80 21.66 0.18
C PRO A 109 2.71 23.13 0.59
N ASP A 110 3.65 23.96 0.13
CA ASP A 110 3.69 25.42 0.39
C ASP A 110 2.43 26.14 -0.13
N SER A 111 1.81 25.59 -1.17
CA SER A 111 0.52 26.03 -1.71
C SER A 111 -0.06 24.88 -2.56
N GLY A 112 -1.10 24.21 -2.06
CA GLY A 112 -1.75 23.11 -2.78
C GLY A 112 -2.53 22.15 -1.88
N PRO A 113 -3.30 21.24 -2.48
CA PRO A 113 -4.01 20.21 -1.73
C PRO A 113 -3.01 19.28 -1.04
N ALA A 114 -3.28 18.93 0.22
CA ALA A 114 -2.48 17.99 0.97
C ALA A 114 -2.96 16.57 0.71
N ILE A 115 -2.04 15.60 0.72
CA ILE A 115 -2.41 14.18 0.69
C ILE A 115 -3.17 13.87 1.96
N ASP A 116 -4.34 13.26 1.89
CA ASP A 116 -5.12 12.85 3.05
C ASP A 116 -4.98 11.34 3.32
N GLU A 117 -4.95 10.57 2.24
CA GLU A 117 -4.78 9.12 2.27
C GLU A 117 -4.04 8.63 1.01
N ILE A 118 -3.21 7.60 1.19
CA ILE A 118 -2.62 6.80 0.10
C ILE A 118 -2.88 5.35 0.43
N GLU A 119 -3.46 4.59 -0.50
CA GLU A 119 -3.57 3.14 -0.42
C GLU A 119 -2.86 2.50 -1.61
N ILE A 120 -1.93 1.59 -1.34
CA ILE A 120 -1.33 0.69 -2.32
C ILE A 120 -1.98 -0.68 -2.13
N ASN A 121 -2.68 -1.14 -3.17
CA ASN A 121 -3.36 -2.44 -3.13
C ASN A 121 -3.55 -3.03 -4.53
N PRO A 122 -2.79 -4.07 -4.93
CA PRO A 122 -1.76 -4.75 -4.15
C PRO A 122 -0.36 -4.13 -4.30
N LEU A 123 0.42 -4.24 -3.22
CA LEU A 123 1.88 -4.26 -3.27
C LEU A 123 2.34 -5.70 -3.51
N MET A 124 2.84 -5.98 -4.71
CA MET A 124 3.37 -7.29 -5.10
C MET A 124 4.80 -7.47 -4.61
N LEU A 125 5.06 -8.48 -3.77
CA LEU A 125 6.39 -8.80 -3.26
C LEU A 125 7.04 -9.92 -4.09
N GLY A 126 8.21 -9.64 -4.65
CA GLY A 126 9.07 -10.63 -5.29
C GLY A 126 10.06 -11.27 -4.32
N GLN A 127 10.97 -12.10 -4.82
CA GLN A 127 12.13 -12.57 -4.03
C GLN A 127 13.19 -11.48 -3.84
N ALA A 128 13.15 -10.46 -4.71
CA ALA A 128 14.01 -9.28 -4.68
C ALA A 128 13.18 -8.09 -5.16
N GLY A 129 12.83 -7.22 -4.23
CA GLY A 129 12.00 -6.04 -4.47
C GLY A 129 10.50 -6.24 -4.32
N ALA A 130 9.80 -5.11 -4.43
CA ALA A 130 8.36 -4.99 -4.37
C ALA A 130 7.86 -4.02 -5.47
N ILE A 131 6.65 -4.24 -5.97
CA ILE A 131 6.02 -3.45 -7.03
C ILE A 131 4.62 -3.06 -6.58
N ALA A 132 4.34 -1.76 -6.49
CA ALA A 132 2.98 -1.25 -6.35
C ALA A 132 2.31 -1.31 -7.72
N VAL A 133 1.35 -2.21 -7.91
CA VAL A 133 0.67 -2.37 -9.21
C VAL A 133 -0.61 -1.54 -9.32
N ASP A 134 -1.14 -1.09 -8.18
CA ASP A 134 -2.25 -0.15 -8.12
C ASP A 134 -2.11 0.73 -6.87
N ALA A 135 -2.55 1.98 -6.97
CA ALA A 135 -2.56 2.91 -5.87
C ALA A 135 -3.66 3.96 -6.04
N VAL A 136 -4.33 4.28 -4.94
CA VAL A 136 -5.32 5.36 -4.86
C VAL A 136 -4.83 6.40 -3.88
N ILE A 137 -4.94 7.67 -4.27
CA ILE A 137 -4.54 8.82 -3.46
C ILE A 137 -5.74 9.73 -3.31
N TRP A 138 -6.09 10.05 -2.07
CA TRP A 138 -7.09 11.07 -1.74
C TRP A 138 -6.39 12.35 -1.31
N MET A 139 -6.85 13.45 -1.89
CA MET A 139 -6.30 14.77 -1.66
C MET A 139 -7.35 15.62 -0.92
N ARG A 140 -6.93 16.36 0.11
CA ARG A 140 -7.74 17.34 0.82
C ARG A 140 -7.42 18.74 0.33
N ASP A 141 -8.46 19.51 0.02
CA ASP A 141 -8.34 20.92 -0.35
C ASP A 141 -8.09 21.76 0.90
N THR A 142 -6.83 22.11 1.13
CA THR A 142 -6.39 22.88 2.30
C THR A 142 -6.92 24.32 2.32
N ALA A 143 -7.37 24.86 1.18
CA ALA A 143 -7.91 26.21 1.07
C ALA A 143 -9.38 26.34 1.53
N ARG A 144 -10.10 25.22 1.69
CA ARG A 144 -11.49 25.20 2.19
C ARG A 144 -11.60 24.97 3.70
N ASP A 145 -10.48 24.67 4.34
CA ASP A 145 -10.41 24.38 5.77
C ASP A 145 -9.94 25.60 6.62
N GLU A 146 -9.76 26.78 6.00
CA GLU A 146 -9.69 28.05 6.75
C GLU A 146 -11.12 28.48 7.17
N PRO A 147 -11.35 28.78 8.47
CA PRO A 147 -12.66 29.23 8.97
C PRO A 147 -13.07 30.63 8.50
#